data_AF-A0A0B0DCK3-F1
#
_entry.id   AF-A0A0B0DCK3-F1
#
_cell.length_a   1.000
_cell.length_b   1.000
_cell.length_c   1.000
_cell.angle_alpha   90.00
_cell.angle_beta   90.00
_cell.angle_gamma   90.00
#
_symmetry.space_group_name_H-M   'P 1'
#
loop_
_entity.id
_entity.type
_entity.pdbx_description
1 polymer ?
#
loop_
_entity_poly.entity_id
_entity_poly.type
_entity_poly.pdbx_seq_one_letter_code
_entity_poly.pdbx_strand_id
1 'polypeptide(L)'
;MKRPQKILTLGSAALMSTLLLVGCGNTDQNQAPAQGEATQGAAGDATAAATGATQDAATPEASADETSAAASASPSDTASPTDSASPTSSASGSASPSGSASGSAVNGGQAAALAAVDSALAQHQGGDVVEIDYDRRADKFEVDVIADGNAHRITVDGTGKNVQEDRADGRADEDDVAELQATSVSAKDAIKRVFEHAESEAGTKVLDEAALDEDDDVVRWEVELDIDNRDKEYTVDVQDGSVTAR
;
A
#
# COMPACT_ATOMS: atom_id res chain seq x y z
N MET A 1 -3.72 -10.58 -22.23
CA MET A 1 -5.02 -11.05 -21.69
C MET A 1 -5.85 -9.81 -21.36
N LYS A 2 -7.03 -9.91 -20.74
CA LYS A 2 -7.55 -8.78 -19.95
C LYS A 2 -7.11 -9.02 -18.51
N ARG A 3 -6.30 -8.10 -17.95
CA ARG A 3 -5.96 -8.08 -16.52
C ARG A 3 -7.28 -7.91 -15.73
N PRO A 4 -7.43 -8.50 -14.52
CA PRO A 4 -8.49 -8.05 -13.63
C PRO A 4 -8.25 -6.57 -13.32
N GLN A 5 -9.30 -5.75 -13.27
CA GLN A 5 -9.12 -4.38 -12.76
C GLN A 5 -8.90 -4.50 -11.25
N LYS A 6 -7.85 -3.85 -10.71
CA LYS A 6 -7.71 -3.61 -9.27
C LYS A 6 -9.06 -3.08 -8.77
N ILE A 7 -9.66 -3.73 -7.78
CA ILE A 7 -11.07 -3.47 -7.42
C ILE A 7 -11.13 -2.22 -6.56
N LEU A 8 -11.25 -1.06 -7.22
CA LEU A 8 -11.63 0.22 -6.60
C LEU A 8 -12.80 -0.03 -5.64
N THR A 9 -12.50 0.05 -4.33
CA THR A 9 -13.38 -0.46 -3.27
C THR A 9 -14.42 0.59 -2.90
N LEU A 10 -15.29 0.88 -3.88
CA LEU A 10 -16.34 1.90 -3.86
C LEU A 10 -17.18 1.84 -2.57
N GLY A 11 -16.90 2.79 -1.68
CA GLY A 11 -17.42 2.85 -0.32
C GLY A 11 -18.93 3.01 -0.21
N SER A 12 -19.62 1.90 0.07
CA SER A 12 -20.95 1.82 0.71
C SER A 12 -22.14 2.56 0.05
N ALA A 13 -23.09 1.77 -0.46
CA ALA A 13 -24.39 2.28 -0.91
C ALA A 13 -25.26 2.80 0.27
N ALA A 14 -25.84 3.99 0.10
CA ALA A 14 -26.72 4.61 1.09
C ALA A 14 -28.10 3.91 1.19
N LEU A 15 -28.31 3.12 2.25
CA LEU A 15 -29.60 2.50 2.55
C LEU A 15 -30.60 3.50 3.16
N MET A 16 -31.45 4.10 2.32
CA MET A 16 -32.63 4.85 2.79
C MET A 16 -33.61 3.93 3.54
N SER A 17 -33.59 3.98 4.87
CA SER A 17 -34.58 3.30 5.72
C SER A 17 -35.85 4.15 5.90
N THR A 18 -36.77 4.05 4.93
CA THR A 18 -38.10 4.65 4.98
C THR A 18 -39.10 3.74 5.72
N LEU A 19 -39.10 3.76 7.06
CA LEU A 19 -40.16 3.16 7.86
C LEU A 19 -41.29 4.16 8.16
N LEU A 20 -42.52 3.75 7.85
CA LEU A 20 -43.75 4.50 8.09
C LEU A 20 -44.28 4.30 9.52
N LEU A 21 -44.98 5.31 10.05
CA LEU A 21 -45.63 5.26 11.36
C LEU A 21 -46.87 4.34 11.36
N VAL A 22 -46.98 3.48 12.38
CA VAL A 22 -48.19 2.98 13.09
C VAL A 22 -47.73 1.86 14.04
N GLY A 23 -48.13 1.74 15.30
CA GLY A 23 -48.97 2.59 16.16
C GLY A 23 -48.98 2.04 17.61
N CYS A 24 -49.48 2.79 18.59
CA CYS A 24 -49.49 2.37 20.01
C CYS A 24 -50.67 1.42 20.33
N GLY A 25 -50.46 0.33 21.09
CA GLY A 25 -51.47 -0.76 21.18
C GLY A 25 -51.47 -1.74 22.38
N ASN A 26 -50.87 -1.40 23.52
CA ASN A 26 -51.24 -1.81 24.90
C ASN A 26 -51.72 -3.27 25.25
N THR A 27 -50.93 -3.94 26.13
CA THR A 27 -51.31 -4.97 27.15
C THR A 27 -51.56 -6.44 26.78
N ASP A 28 -51.15 -7.27 27.74
CA ASP A 28 -51.21 -8.74 27.91
C ASP A 28 -52.57 -9.44 27.70
N GLN A 29 -52.53 -10.74 27.39
CA GLN A 29 -52.99 -11.83 28.30
C GLN A 29 -52.61 -13.23 27.77
N ASN A 30 -51.62 -13.87 28.42
CA ASN A 30 -51.61 -15.26 28.89
C ASN A 30 -52.56 -16.32 28.26
N GLN A 31 -52.02 -17.33 27.55
CA GLN A 31 -52.20 -18.77 27.91
C GLN A 31 -51.27 -19.73 27.14
N ALA A 32 -51.15 -20.96 27.67
CA ALA A 32 -50.36 -22.10 27.19
C ALA A 32 -51.06 -23.43 27.64
N PRO A 33 -50.52 -24.65 27.44
CA PRO A 33 -49.78 -25.24 26.30
C PRO A 33 -50.36 -26.59 25.81
N ALA A 34 -49.97 -27.05 24.61
CA ALA A 34 -50.00 -28.46 24.15
C ALA A 34 -48.92 -28.64 23.06
N GLN A 35 -47.95 -29.57 23.13
CA GLN A 35 -48.00 -31.05 23.16
C GLN A 35 -48.29 -31.72 21.81
N GLY A 36 -47.36 -32.55 21.34
CA GLY A 36 -47.42 -33.28 20.06
C GLY A 36 -46.10 -33.98 19.69
N GLU A 37 -46.07 -35.31 19.81
CA GLU A 37 -45.00 -36.24 19.35
C GLU A 37 -45.21 -36.58 17.84
N ALA A 38 -44.45 -37.36 17.05
CA ALA A 38 -43.24 -38.22 17.13
C ALA A 38 -42.67 -38.35 15.66
N THR A 39 -41.66 -39.14 15.23
CA THR A 39 -40.65 -40.06 15.80
C THR A 39 -39.49 -40.17 14.77
N GLN A 40 -38.20 -40.12 15.13
CA GLN A 40 -37.25 -41.23 15.35
C GLN A 40 -36.93 -42.20 14.17
N GLY A 41 -35.62 -42.41 13.91
CA GLY A 41 -35.06 -43.52 13.08
C GLY A 41 -34.19 -43.03 11.90
N ALA A 42 -33.09 -43.69 11.51
CA ALA A 42 -32.35 -44.81 12.11
C ALA A 42 -30.86 -44.78 11.63
N ALA A 43 -29.99 -45.61 12.23
CA ALA A 43 -28.53 -45.60 12.02
C ALA A 43 -28.02 -46.60 10.95
N GLY A 44 -26.73 -46.47 10.58
CA GLY A 44 -25.99 -47.47 9.81
C GLY A 44 -24.53 -47.55 10.25
N ASP A 45 -24.09 -48.72 10.72
CA ASP A 45 -22.71 -49.03 11.12
C ASP A 45 -21.99 -49.84 10.02
N ALA A 46 -20.69 -49.62 9.85
CA ALA A 46 -19.79 -50.59 9.24
C ALA A 46 -18.37 -50.43 9.84
N THR A 47 -17.74 -51.56 10.18
CA THR A 47 -16.62 -51.61 11.15
C THR A 47 -15.44 -52.46 10.64
N ALA A 48 -14.21 -52.13 11.10
CA ALA A 48 -12.98 -52.94 11.11
C ALA A 48 -12.21 -53.21 9.78
N ALA A 49 -10.90 -53.53 9.79
CA ALA A 49 -9.80 -53.25 10.74
C ALA A 49 -8.41 -53.72 10.19
N ALA A 50 -7.32 -53.12 10.71
CA ALA A 50 -5.93 -53.64 10.81
C ALA A 50 -5.22 -54.04 9.48
N THR A 51 -3.89 -54.24 9.35
CA THR A 51 -2.66 -54.30 10.19
C THR A 51 -1.51 -53.57 9.44
N GLY A 52 -0.33 -53.18 9.93
CA GLY A 52 0.40 -53.35 11.21
C GLY A 52 1.91 -53.61 10.95
N ALA A 53 2.80 -53.14 11.83
CA ALA A 53 4.23 -53.56 11.99
C ALA A 53 5.24 -53.26 10.83
N THR A 54 6.58 -53.12 10.99
CA THR A 54 7.51 -52.94 12.14
C THR A 54 8.93 -52.57 11.64
N GLN A 55 9.76 -51.91 12.49
CA GLN A 55 11.25 -51.92 12.46
C GLN A 55 11.92 -51.24 11.22
N ASP A 56 13.23 -50.97 11.16
CA ASP A 56 14.36 -51.28 12.07
C ASP A 56 15.36 -50.09 12.25
N ALA A 57 16.48 -50.30 12.95
CA ALA A 57 17.40 -49.28 13.48
C ALA A 57 18.77 -49.12 12.75
N ALA A 58 19.65 -48.29 13.34
CA ALA A 58 21.12 -48.25 13.17
C ALA A 58 21.66 -47.67 11.83
N THR A 59 22.91 -47.16 11.69
CA THR A 59 24.00 -46.83 12.64
C THR A 59 24.95 -45.76 12.01
N PRO A 60 25.79 -45.03 12.77
CA PRO A 60 26.62 -43.91 12.26
C PRO A 60 28.06 -44.27 11.79
N GLU A 61 28.89 -43.23 11.59
CA GLU A 61 30.38 -43.17 11.46
C GLU A 61 31.07 -43.18 10.07
N ALA A 62 31.77 -42.06 9.76
CA ALA A 62 33.10 -41.90 9.14
C ALA A 62 33.34 -40.37 8.90
N SER A 63 34.40 -39.69 9.38
CA SER A 63 35.85 -39.76 9.03
C SER A 63 36.14 -39.34 7.58
N ALA A 64 37.09 -38.45 7.25
CA ALA A 64 38.05 -37.62 8.01
C ALA A 64 38.29 -36.28 7.22
N ASP A 65 38.78 -35.17 7.78
CA ASP A 65 40.21 -34.76 7.97
C ASP A 65 41.08 -34.72 6.69
N GLU A 66 42.22 -34.01 6.76
CA GLU A 66 43.16 -33.56 5.70
C GLU A 66 42.78 -32.25 4.95
N THR A 67 43.70 -31.34 4.55
CA THR A 67 45.03 -30.86 5.04
C THR A 67 45.60 -29.90 3.97
N SER A 68 46.52 -28.98 4.33
CA SER A 68 47.36 -28.15 3.42
C SER A 68 46.67 -27.03 2.62
N ALA A 69 47.35 -25.93 2.24
CA ALA A 69 48.67 -25.41 2.65
C ALA A 69 48.74 -23.88 2.42
N ALA A 70 49.74 -23.23 3.02
CA ALA A 70 49.93 -21.78 2.94
C ALA A 70 50.73 -21.33 1.69
N ALA A 71 50.53 -20.07 1.30
CA ALA A 71 51.48 -19.31 0.49
C ALA A 71 51.51 -17.85 0.96
N SER A 72 52.71 -17.31 1.21
CA SER A 72 52.95 -15.90 1.53
C SER A 72 53.84 -15.30 0.44
N ALA A 73 53.44 -14.15 -0.11
CA ALA A 73 54.26 -13.37 -1.01
C ALA A 73 53.85 -11.89 -1.00
N SER A 74 54.71 -11.02 -0.49
CA SER A 74 54.71 -9.59 -0.83
C SER A 74 55.58 -9.37 -2.07
N PRO A 75 55.23 -8.43 -2.93
CA PRO A 75 56.21 -7.63 -3.66
C PRO A 75 56.19 -6.17 -3.16
N SER A 76 57.30 -5.46 -3.39
CA SER A 76 57.49 -4.04 -3.08
C SER A 76 57.85 -3.29 -4.36
N ASP A 77 57.52 -2.00 -4.39
CA ASP A 77 58.06 -0.95 -5.29
C ASP A 77 58.03 -1.16 -6.83
N THR A 78 57.48 -0.18 -7.56
CA THR A 78 58.26 0.72 -8.45
C THR A 78 57.39 1.78 -9.16
N ALA A 79 57.96 2.99 -9.23
CA ALA A 79 57.61 4.24 -9.93
C ALA A 79 56.54 4.30 -11.07
N SER A 80 55.91 5.49 -11.15
CA SER A 80 55.10 6.01 -12.27
C SER A 80 55.89 6.18 -13.58
N PRO A 81 55.21 6.39 -14.73
CA PRO A 81 54.93 7.78 -15.11
C PRO A 81 53.53 8.09 -15.67
N THR A 82 53.23 9.39 -15.63
CA THR A 82 52.25 10.22 -16.34
C THR A 82 51.45 9.61 -17.52
N ASP A 83 50.13 9.83 -17.52
CA ASP A 83 49.47 10.54 -18.64
C ASP A 83 48.24 11.35 -18.13
N SER A 84 47.62 12.16 -18.99
CA SER A 84 46.74 13.28 -18.62
C SER A 84 45.32 13.16 -19.18
N ALA A 85 44.32 13.13 -18.29
CA ALA A 85 42.91 13.39 -18.65
C ALA A 85 42.14 14.01 -17.47
N SER A 86 41.58 15.20 -17.67
CA SER A 86 40.66 15.83 -16.71
C SER A 86 39.26 15.22 -16.78
N PRO A 87 38.56 15.13 -15.64
CA PRO A 87 37.18 15.59 -15.63
C PRO A 87 36.86 16.46 -14.40
N THR A 88 37.17 17.76 -14.46
CA THR A 88 36.68 18.74 -13.48
C THR A 88 35.28 19.22 -13.86
N SER A 89 34.30 18.31 -13.80
CA SER A 89 32.89 18.62 -14.03
C SER A 89 32.32 19.40 -12.85
N SER A 90 32.37 20.73 -12.92
CA SER A 90 31.73 21.62 -11.97
C SER A 90 30.21 21.49 -12.03
N ALA A 91 29.63 20.77 -11.07
CA ALA A 91 28.19 20.69 -10.85
C ALA A 91 27.86 20.70 -9.35
N SER A 92 28.20 21.80 -8.66
CA SER A 92 27.73 22.04 -7.29
C SER A 92 26.26 22.47 -7.29
N GLY A 93 25.39 21.55 -7.72
CA GLY A 93 23.95 21.71 -7.80
C GLY A 93 23.29 21.70 -6.42
N SER A 94 23.52 22.75 -5.64
CA SER A 94 22.80 22.97 -4.38
C SER A 94 21.36 23.38 -4.68
N ALA A 95 20.54 22.40 -5.06
CA ALA A 95 19.12 22.55 -5.29
C ALA A 95 18.40 22.79 -3.95
N SER A 96 18.39 24.05 -3.49
CA SER A 96 17.52 24.48 -2.39
C SER A 96 16.07 24.43 -2.88
N PRO A 97 15.19 23.58 -2.32
CA PRO A 97 13.78 23.56 -2.68
C PRO A 97 13.08 24.79 -2.07
N SER A 98 13.21 25.95 -2.72
CA SER A 98 12.50 27.19 -2.36
C SER A 98 11.01 27.16 -2.77
N GLY A 99 10.39 25.99 -2.76
CA GLY A 99 8.96 25.76 -3.03
C GLY A 99 8.12 25.99 -1.78
N SER A 100 8.08 27.23 -1.28
CA SER A 100 7.17 27.61 -0.20
C SER A 100 5.78 27.90 -0.77
N ALA A 101 5.09 26.82 -1.19
CA ALA A 101 3.76 26.86 -1.77
C ALA A 101 2.75 27.49 -0.78
N SER A 102 2.59 28.81 -0.89
CA SER A 102 1.72 29.61 -0.01
C SER A 102 0.26 29.57 -0.47
N GLY A 103 -0.23 28.37 -0.76
CA GLY A 103 -1.67 28.11 -0.80
C GLY A 103 -2.23 28.15 0.62
N SER A 104 -3.44 28.69 0.79
CA SER A 104 -4.21 28.43 2.00
C SER A 104 -4.42 26.92 2.12
N ALA A 105 -4.11 26.33 3.28
CA ALA A 105 -4.34 24.91 3.49
C ALA A 105 -5.83 24.57 3.35
N VAL A 106 -6.17 23.82 2.30
CA VAL A 106 -7.48 23.22 2.08
C VAL A 106 -7.39 21.73 2.36
N ASN A 107 -8.47 21.13 2.86
CA ASN A 107 -8.56 19.68 3.01
C ASN A 107 -8.46 19.02 1.62
N GLY A 108 -7.80 17.86 1.52
CA GLY A 108 -7.48 17.22 0.24
C GLY A 108 -6.39 17.91 -0.60
N GLY A 109 -6.03 19.16 -0.33
CA GLY A 109 -4.96 19.86 -1.04
C GLY A 109 -3.56 19.35 -0.66
N GLN A 110 -2.54 19.71 -1.46
CA GLN A 110 -1.14 19.28 -1.32
C GLN A 110 -0.65 19.19 0.14
N ALA A 111 -0.81 20.26 0.93
CA ALA A 111 -0.33 20.31 2.32
C ALA A 111 -1.06 19.36 3.29
N ALA A 112 -2.26 18.89 2.94
CA ALA A 112 -2.99 17.85 3.66
C ALA A 112 -2.59 16.46 3.16
N ALA A 113 -2.52 16.23 1.84
CA ALA A 113 -2.11 14.94 1.28
C ALA A 113 -0.69 14.51 1.71
N LEU A 114 0.28 15.44 1.65
CA LEU A 114 1.65 15.18 2.12
C LEU A 114 1.71 14.88 3.62
N ALA A 115 0.81 15.48 4.42
CA ALA A 115 0.71 15.22 5.85
C ALA A 115 0.01 13.89 6.16
N ALA A 116 -0.97 13.47 5.35
CA ALA A 116 -1.64 12.18 5.46
C ALA A 116 -0.65 11.03 5.24
N VAL A 117 0.19 11.12 4.20
CA VAL A 117 1.31 10.20 3.95
C VAL A 117 2.27 10.16 5.15
N ASP A 118 2.70 11.32 5.66
CA ASP A 118 3.59 11.37 6.84
C ASP A 118 2.92 10.84 8.12
N SER A 119 1.60 10.93 8.24
CA SER A 119 0.83 10.36 9.36
C SER A 119 0.67 8.84 9.26
N ALA A 120 0.46 8.30 8.06
CA ALA A 120 0.36 6.85 7.82
C ALA A 120 1.72 6.15 8.02
N LEU A 121 2.80 6.73 7.49
CA LEU A 121 4.16 6.20 7.66
C LEU A 121 4.66 6.29 9.12
N ALA A 122 4.09 7.18 9.94
CA ALA A 122 4.36 7.23 11.38
C ALA A 122 3.75 6.06 12.17
N GLN A 123 2.68 5.43 11.64
CA GLN A 123 2.10 4.21 12.22
C GLN A 123 2.99 2.99 11.88
N HIS A 124 3.39 2.86 10.62
CA HIS A 124 4.10 1.69 10.08
C HIS A 124 5.54 2.03 9.68
N GLN A 125 6.38 2.21 10.69
CA GLN A 125 7.80 2.54 10.51
C GLN A 125 8.55 1.51 9.66
N GLY A 126 9.04 1.94 8.50
CA GLY A 126 9.78 1.07 7.57
C GLY A 126 8.91 0.35 6.54
N GLY A 127 7.61 0.66 6.49
CA GLY A 127 6.81 0.49 5.28
C GLY A 127 6.84 1.74 4.40
N ASP A 128 6.28 1.62 3.20
CA ASP A 128 6.11 2.70 2.23
C ASP A 128 4.67 2.69 1.65
N VAL A 129 4.18 3.86 1.20
CA VAL A 129 2.84 4.02 0.61
C VAL A 129 2.81 3.51 -0.83
N VAL A 130 1.74 2.80 -1.20
CA VAL A 130 1.41 2.42 -2.60
C VAL A 130 0.18 3.16 -3.16
N GLU A 131 -0.79 3.53 -2.32
CA GLU A 131 -2.04 4.20 -2.73
C GLU A 131 -2.46 5.26 -1.69
N ILE A 132 -3.04 6.37 -2.16
CA ILE A 132 -3.76 7.34 -1.32
C ILE A 132 -4.96 7.95 -2.06
N ASP A 133 -6.17 7.67 -1.55
CA ASP A 133 -7.48 8.21 -1.95
C ASP A 133 -7.88 9.35 -0.99
N TYR A 134 -8.53 10.40 -1.49
CA TYR A 134 -9.22 11.42 -0.70
C TYR A 134 -10.74 11.45 -0.96
N ASP A 135 -11.51 10.75 -0.11
CA ASP A 135 -12.98 10.86 -0.10
C ASP A 135 -13.42 12.25 0.38
N ARG A 136 -13.55 13.16 -0.58
CA ARG A 136 -14.02 14.55 -0.39
C ARG A 136 -15.46 14.67 0.13
N ARG A 137 -16.22 13.58 0.26
CA ARG A 137 -17.55 13.55 0.87
C ARG A 137 -17.50 13.17 2.35
N ALA A 138 -16.56 12.32 2.74
CA ALA A 138 -16.29 11.95 4.12
C ALA A 138 -15.23 12.84 4.81
N ASP A 139 -14.51 13.68 4.06
CA ASP A 139 -13.45 14.57 4.55
C ASP A 139 -12.31 13.79 5.24
N LYS A 140 -11.78 12.79 4.51
CA LYS A 140 -10.75 11.85 4.96
C LYS A 140 -9.82 11.46 3.82
N PHE A 141 -8.63 10.98 4.15
CA PHE A 141 -7.81 10.16 3.25
C PHE A 141 -7.91 8.68 3.66
N GLU A 142 -7.86 7.78 2.70
CA GLU A 142 -7.45 6.38 2.91
C GLU A 142 -6.06 6.21 2.30
N VAL A 143 -5.11 5.64 3.05
CA VAL A 143 -3.71 5.48 2.64
C VAL A 143 -3.30 4.03 2.83
N ASP A 144 -2.91 3.35 1.77
CA ASP A 144 -2.45 1.96 1.83
C ASP A 144 -0.92 1.88 1.81
N VAL A 145 -0.40 1.22 2.85
CA VAL A 145 1.02 1.09 3.18
C VAL A 145 1.41 -0.38 3.17
N ILE A 146 2.52 -0.72 2.52
CA ILE A 146 3.12 -2.05 2.60
C ILE A 146 4.20 -2.02 3.69
N ALA A 147 4.04 -2.83 4.74
CA ALA A 147 4.99 -2.95 5.86
C ALA A 147 5.20 -4.42 6.25
N ASP A 148 6.46 -4.85 6.42
CA ASP A 148 6.84 -6.25 6.71
C ASP A 148 6.23 -7.31 5.75
N GLY A 149 5.89 -6.91 4.51
CA GLY A 149 5.20 -7.76 3.52
C GLY A 149 3.68 -7.90 3.72
N ASN A 150 3.08 -6.98 4.47
CA ASN A 150 1.65 -6.92 4.78
C ASN A 150 1.07 -5.59 4.28
N ALA A 151 -0.19 -5.60 3.84
CA ALA A 151 -0.92 -4.41 3.44
C ALA A 151 -1.69 -3.85 4.65
N HIS A 152 -1.56 -2.53 4.85
CA HIS A 152 -2.18 -1.78 5.92
C HIS A 152 -2.92 -0.56 5.36
N ARG A 153 -4.22 -0.45 5.66
CA ARG A 153 -5.06 0.71 5.33
C ARG A 153 -5.15 1.66 6.53
N ILE A 154 -4.69 2.88 6.36
CA ILE A 154 -4.72 3.94 7.37
C ILE A 154 -5.71 5.01 6.92
N THR A 155 -6.78 5.23 7.69
CA THR A 155 -7.69 6.36 7.47
C THR A 155 -7.19 7.58 8.24
N VAL A 156 -7.02 8.71 7.57
CA VAL A 156 -6.61 10.01 8.16
C VAL A 156 -7.71 11.04 7.95
N ASP A 157 -7.84 12.05 8.82
CA ASP A 157 -8.73 13.19 8.55
C ASP A 157 -8.31 13.99 7.31
N GLY A 158 -9.24 14.73 6.70
CA GLY A 158 -8.98 15.51 5.49
C GLY A 158 -7.96 16.65 5.66
N THR A 159 -7.54 16.93 6.91
CA THR A 159 -6.41 17.84 7.21
C THR A 159 -5.03 17.16 7.13
N GLY A 160 -5.02 15.82 7.02
CA GLY A 160 -3.85 14.95 6.94
C GLY A 160 -3.10 14.77 8.26
N LYS A 161 -3.76 14.89 9.42
CA LYS A 161 -3.06 15.02 10.72
C LYS A 161 -3.59 14.14 11.84
N ASN A 162 -4.83 13.66 11.74
CA ASN A 162 -5.43 12.81 12.75
C ASN A 162 -5.76 11.45 12.13
N VAL A 163 -4.98 10.42 12.50
CA VAL A 163 -5.31 9.02 12.16
C VAL A 163 -6.61 8.64 12.89
N GLN A 164 -7.56 8.09 12.13
CA GLN A 164 -8.90 7.70 12.59
C GLN A 164 -9.04 6.18 12.69
N GLU A 165 -8.48 5.44 11.74
CA GLU A 165 -8.45 3.97 11.70
C GLU A 165 -7.08 3.52 11.17
N ASP A 166 -6.62 2.37 11.64
CA ASP A 166 -5.37 1.71 11.23
C ASP A 166 -5.66 0.20 11.23
N ARG A 167 -5.60 -0.41 10.04
CA ARG A 167 -6.14 -1.74 9.76
C ARG A 167 -5.15 -2.53 8.91
N ALA A 168 -4.78 -3.71 9.37
CA ALA A 168 -4.07 -4.70 8.54
C ALA A 168 -5.09 -5.52 7.75
N ASP A 169 -4.95 -5.56 6.42
CA ASP A 169 -5.85 -6.32 5.53
C ASP A 169 -5.29 -7.68 5.10
N GLY A 170 -3.98 -7.90 5.26
CA GLY A 170 -3.36 -9.21 5.08
C GLY A 170 -1.92 -9.11 4.61
N ARG A 171 -1.46 -10.12 3.87
CA ARG A 171 -0.27 -9.95 3.03
C ARG A 171 -0.59 -8.90 1.96
N ALA A 172 0.40 -8.11 1.57
CA ALA A 172 0.30 -7.36 0.32
C ALA A 172 0.34 -8.33 -0.87
N ASP A 173 -0.28 -7.97 -1.99
CA ASP A 173 -0.25 -8.79 -3.20
C ASP A 173 1.15 -8.73 -3.86
N GLU A 174 1.50 -9.79 -4.61
CA GLU A 174 2.85 -9.94 -5.16
C GLU A 174 3.20 -8.86 -6.20
N ASP A 175 2.17 -8.32 -6.87
CA ASP A 175 2.30 -7.25 -7.86
C ASP A 175 2.63 -5.90 -7.17
N ASP A 176 1.83 -5.46 -6.18
CA ASP A 176 2.08 -4.20 -5.43
C ASP A 176 3.49 -4.19 -4.77
N VAL A 177 3.92 -5.34 -4.26
CA VAL A 177 5.26 -5.51 -3.66
C VAL A 177 6.38 -5.42 -4.71
N ALA A 178 6.13 -5.83 -5.95
CA ALA A 178 7.07 -5.72 -7.06
C ALA A 178 7.10 -4.30 -7.64
N GLU A 179 5.93 -3.67 -7.80
CA GLU A 179 5.77 -2.26 -8.17
C GLU A 179 6.53 -1.35 -7.19
N LEU A 180 6.34 -1.56 -5.88
CA LEU A 180 7.03 -0.82 -4.81
C LEU A 180 8.54 -1.07 -4.77
N GLN A 181 9.01 -2.28 -5.12
CA GLN A 181 10.45 -2.56 -5.26
C GLN A 181 11.07 -1.97 -6.53
N ALA A 182 10.27 -1.61 -7.53
CA ALA A 182 10.73 -0.97 -8.75
C ALA A 182 10.90 0.55 -8.62
N THR A 183 10.20 1.21 -7.68
CA THR A 183 10.22 2.68 -7.58
C THR A 183 11.40 3.26 -6.79
N SER A 184 11.97 4.35 -7.32
CA SER A 184 12.90 5.27 -6.63
C SER A 184 12.20 6.56 -6.15
N VAL A 185 10.93 6.76 -6.53
CA VAL A 185 10.13 7.96 -6.23
C VAL A 185 9.01 7.59 -5.25
N SER A 186 8.99 8.25 -4.09
CA SER A 186 7.94 8.05 -3.07
C SER A 186 6.59 8.66 -3.50
N ALA A 187 5.47 8.15 -2.96
CA ALA A 187 4.15 8.76 -3.14
C ALA A 187 4.16 10.27 -2.84
N LYS A 188 4.82 10.64 -1.74
CA LYS A 188 5.00 12.03 -1.29
C LYS A 188 5.76 12.89 -2.30
N ASP A 189 6.78 12.31 -2.96
CA ASP A 189 7.55 12.95 -4.02
C ASP A 189 6.76 13.10 -5.33
N ALA A 190 5.95 12.10 -5.69
CA ALA A 190 5.09 12.12 -6.87
C ALA A 190 3.96 13.15 -6.73
N ILE A 191 3.16 13.07 -5.66
CA ILE A 191 2.10 14.04 -5.32
C ILE A 191 2.66 15.46 -5.33
N LYS A 192 3.80 15.69 -4.66
CA LYS A 192 4.43 17.00 -4.63
C LYS A 192 4.73 17.53 -6.04
N ARG A 193 5.37 16.72 -6.90
CA ARG A 193 5.74 17.11 -8.27
C ARG A 193 4.52 17.38 -9.15
N VAL A 194 3.44 16.64 -8.97
CA VAL A 194 2.18 16.85 -9.72
C VAL A 194 1.51 18.16 -9.32
N PHE A 195 1.42 18.46 -8.03
CA PHE A 195 0.96 19.78 -7.58
C PHE A 195 1.89 20.93 -8.05
N GLU A 196 3.22 20.73 -8.06
CA GLU A 196 4.19 21.70 -8.60
C GLU A 196 4.04 21.89 -10.13
N HIS A 197 3.77 20.83 -10.89
CA HIS A 197 3.47 20.89 -12.33
C HIS A 197 2.15 21.65 -12.60
N ALA A 198 1.12 21.37 -11.79
CA ALA A 198 -0.19 21.99 -11.90
C ALA A 198 -0.23 23.44 -11.42
N GLU A 199 0.81 24.00 -10.77
CA GLU A 199 0.79 25.38 -10.20
C GLU A 199 0.31 26.45 -11.19
N SER A 200 0.62 26.29 -12.49
CA SER A 200 0.23 27.23 -13.54
C SER A 200 -1.26 27.20 -13.92
N GLU A 201 -1.98 26.16 -13.52
CA GLU A 201 -3.42 25.99 -13.80
C GLU A 201 -4.27 26.80 -12.83
N ALA A 202 -5.29 27.49 -13.35
CA ALA A 202 -6.24 28.23 -12.51
C ALA A 202 -7.26 27.29 -11.88
N GLY A 203 -7.49 27.44 -10.57
CA GLY A 203 -8.49 26.70 -9.82
C GLY A 203 -7.96 26.14 -8.49
N THR A 204 -8.89 25.73 -7.64
CA THR A 204 -8.62 24.95 -6.42
C THR A 204 -8.14 23.58 -6.84
N LYS A 205 -7.09 23.07 -6.22
CA LYS A 205 -6.51 21.75 -6.52
C LYS A 205 -6.60 20.88 -5.28
N VAL A 206 -7.23 19.74 -5.44
CA VAL A 206 -7.41 18.70 -4.43
C VAL A 206 -6.91 17.40 -5.04
N LEU A 207 -6.20 16.58 -4.27
CA LEU A 207 -5.92 15.20 -4.67
C LEU A 207 -7.25 14.44 -4.67
N ASP A 208 -7.58 13.69 -5.71
CA ASP A 208 -8.62 12.64 -5.63
C ASP A 208 -7.92 11.29 -5.36
N GLU A 209 -6.88 10.93 -6.13
CA GLU A 209 -6.10 9.69 -5.95
C GLU A 209 -4.60 9.87 -6.29
N ALA A 210 -3.71 9.11 -5.64
CA ALA A 210 -2.37 8.81 -6.15
C ALA A 210 -2.00 7.34 -5.89
N ALA A 211 -1.85 6.56 -6.95
CA ALA A 211 -1.56 5.13 -6.91
C ALA A 211 -0.29 4.78 -7.69
N LEU A 212 0.41 3.75 -7.22
CA LEU A 212 1.48 3.07 -7.96
C LEU A 212 0.85 1.93 -8.77
N ASP A 213 1.07 1.90 -10.09
CA ASP A 213 0.44 0.89 -10.97
C ASP A 213 1.32 0.52 -12.17
N GLU A 214 1.21 -0.73 -12.63
CA GLU A 214 1.83 -1.25 -13.86
C GLU A 214 0.83 -1.43 -15.02
N ASP A 215 0.95 -0.55 -16.01
CA ASP A 215 0.28 -0.67 -17.31
C ASP A 215 1.30 -0.74 -18.46
N ASP A 216 0.98 -1.49 -19.51
CA ASP A 216 1.87 -1.90 -20.62
C ASP A 216 3.33 -2.25 -20.19
N ASP A 217 3.45 -2.99 -19.08
CA ASP A 217 4.69 -3.45 -18.45
C ASP A 217 5.63 -2.29 -17.98
N VAL A 218 5.05 -1.10 -17.68
CA VAL A 218 5.74 0.09 -17.18
C VAL A 218 5.08 0.61 -15.90
N VAL A 219 5.68 0.26 -14.75
CA VAL A 219 5.33 0.81 -13.43
C VAL A 219 5.48 2.33 -13.42
N ARG A 220 4.48 3.03 -12.88
CA ARG A 220 4.46 4.49 -12.74
C ARG A 220 3.60 4.90 -11.56
N TRP A 221 3.74 6.15 -11.09
CA TRP A 221 2.66 6.77 -10.32
C TRP A 221 1.61 7.31 -11.29
N GLU A 222 0.34 6.98 -11.07
CA GLU A 222 -0.80 7.70 -11.67
C GLU A 222 -1.44 8.55 -10.55
N VAL A 223 -1.64 9.84 -10.81
CA VAL A 223 -2.04 10.85 -9.82
C VAL A 223 -3.14 11.71 -10.39
N GLU A 224 -4.30 11.74 -9.74
CA GLU A 224 -5.47 12.50 -10.17
C GLU A 224 -5.73 13.70 -9.25
N LEU A 225 -5.93 14.87 -9.86
CA LEU A 225 -6.36 16.09 -9.17
C LEU A 225 -7.78 16.50 -9.57
N ASP A 226 -8.65 16.79 -8.60
CA ASP A 226 -9.85 17.60 -8.82
C ASP A 226 -9.41 19.07 -8.98
N ILE A 227 -9.63 19.65 -10.18
CA ILE A 227 -9.35 21.06 -10.48
C ILE A 227 -10.65 21.85 -10.80
N ASP A 228 -11.26 22.37 -9.73
CA ASP A 228 -12.58 23.01 -9.70
C ASP A 228 -13.74 22.10 -10.18
N ASN A 229 -13.85 20.90 -9.59
CA ASN A 229 -14.75 19.79 -9.94
C ASN A 229 -14.49 19.24 -11.35
N ARG A 230 -13.21 19.09 -11.70
CA ARG A 230 -12.75 18.47 -12.95
C ARG A 230 -11.48 17.67 -12.73
N ASP A 231 -11.71 16.37 -12.67
CA ASP A 231 -10.85 15.21 -12.83
C ASP A 231 -9.69 15.49 -13.81
N LYS A 232 -8.45 15.38 -13.34
CA LYS A 232 -7.24 15.64 -14.13
C LYS A 232 -6.08 14.72 -13.74
N GLU A 233 -5.81 13.77 -14.61
CA GLU A 233 -4.80 12.72 -14.45
C GLU A 233 -3.39 13.17 -14.92
N TYR A 234 -2.37 12.77 -14.15
CA TYR A 234 -0.95 12.94 -14.44
C TYR A 234 -0.20 11.65 -14.11
N THR A 235 0.74 11.24 -14.96
CA THR A 235 1.70 10.18 -14.63
C THR A 235 3.03 10.77 -14.16
N VAL A 236 3.71 10.05 -13.25
CA VAL A 236 5.07 10.37 -12.80
C VAL A 236 5.98 9.17 -12.99
N ASP A 237 7.10 9.38 -13.68
CA ASP A 237 8.16 8.37 -13.82
C ASP A 237 8.74 8.00 -12.45
N VAL A 238 8.82 6.69 -12.18
CA VAL A 238 9.24 6.15 -10.86
C VAL A 238 10.76 6.14 -10.65
N GLN A 239 11.57 6.50 -11.65
CA GLN A 239 13.03 6.56 -11.54
C GLN A 239 13.54 8.00 -11.43
N ASP A 240 13.07 8.92 -12.27
CA ASP A 240 13.54 10.31 -12.30
C ASP A 240 12.52 11.35 -11.82
N GLY A 241 11.23 10.98 -11.71
CA GLY A 241 10.17 11.87 -11.25
C GLY A 241 9.61 12.81 -12.33
N SER A 242 9.83 12.53 -13.62
CA SER A 242 9.26 13.32 -14.72
C SER A 242 7.73 13.20 -14.75
N VAL A 243 7.04 14.35 -14.68
CA VAL A 243 5.56 14.44 -14.69
C VAL A 243 5.05 14.67 -16.11
N THR A 244 4.07 13.86 -16.54
CA THR A 244 3.34 14.02 -17.80
C THR A 244 1.83 14.05 -17.54
N ALA A 245 1.13 15.09 -17.96
CA ALA A 245 -0.33 15.14 -17.90
C ALA A 245 -0.98 14.32 -19.03
N ARG A 246 -2.10 13.64 -18.76
CA ARG A 246 -2.92 12.97 -19.80
C ARG A 246 -4.04 13.85 -20.37
#